data_AF-A0A357TJ24-F1
#
_entry.id   AF-A0A357TJ24-F1
#
_cell.length_a   1.000
_cell.length_b   1.000
_cell.length_c   1.000
_cell.angle_alpha   90.00
_cell.angle_beta   90.00
_cell.angle_gamma   90.00
#
_symmetry.space_group_name_H-M   'P 1'
#
loop_
_entity.id
_entity.type
_entity.pdbx_description
1 polymer ?
#
loop_
_entity_poly.entity_id
_entity_poly.type
_entity_poly.pdbx_seq_one_letter_code
_entity_poly.pdbx_strand_id
1 'polypeptide(L)' 'LDALRKMEAERMPLYRAASDAAVDNTGRLENTVETAVQAFETTFDA' A
#
# COMPACT_ATOMS: atom_id res chain seq x y z
N LEU A 1 20.87 4.25 -5.28
CA LEU A 1 20.04 3.58 -4.26
C LEU A 1 19.61 4.56 -3.16
N ASP A 2 20.50 5.42 -2.69
CA ASP A 2 20.19 6.36 -1.59
C ASP A 2 19.11 7.39 -1.92
N ALA A 3 19.01 7.84 -3.18
CA ALA A 3 17.92 8.73 -3.60
C ALA A 3 16.53 8.06 -3.47
N LEU A 4 16.42 6.77 -3.78
CA LEU A 4 15.16 6.02 -3.65
C LEU A 4 14.81 5.79 -2.19
N ARG A 5 15.79 5.41 -1.35
CA ARG A 5 15.58 5.26 0.10
C ARG A 5 15.15 6.57 0.76
N LYS A 6 15.77 7.69 0.36
CA LYS A 6 15.39 9.03 0.83
C LYS A 6 13.97 9.38 0.40
N MET A 7 13.63 9.15 -0.86
CA MET A 7 12.27 9.36 -1.36
C MET A 7 11.25 8.52 -0.58
N GLU A 8 11.53 7.24 -0.36
CA GLU A 8 10.64 6.33 0.38
C GLU A 8 10.42 6.82 1.82
N ALA A 9 11.50 7.17 2.53
CA ALA A 9 11.40 7.70 3.89
C ALA A 9 10.58 8.99 3.97
N GLU A 10 10.70 9.87 2.97
CA GLU A 10 9.96 11.13 2.92
C GLU A 10 8.49 10.95 2.50
N ARG A 11 8.20 9.99 1.61
CA ARG A 11 6.87 9.81 1.00
C ARG A 11 5.99 8.79 1.70
N MET A 12 6.56 7.71 2.25
CA MET A 12 5.80 6.63 2.88
C MET A 12 4.85 7.11 3.99
N PRO A 13 5.23 8.03 4.88
CA PRO A 13 4.30 8.57 5.88
C PRO A 13 3.11 9.29 5.25
N LEU A 14 3.35 10.03 4.16
CA LEU A 14 2.30 10.77 3.44
C LEU A 14 1.32 9.83 2.74
N TYR A 15 1.83 8.76 2.11
CA TYR A 15 0.96 7.74 1.51
C TYR A 15 0.11 7.04 2.56
N ARG A 16 0.71 6.63 3.69
CA ARG A 16 -0.04 5.97 4.77
C ARG A 16 -1.09 6.88 5.41
N ALA A 17 -0.79 8.17 5.59
CA ALA A 17 -1.74 9.10 6.18
C ALA A 17 -2.93 9.43 5.26
N ALA A 18 -2.74 9.32 3.94
CA ALA A 18 -3.78 9.61 2.94
C ALA A 18 -4.62 8.40 2.54
N SER A 19 -4.21 7.18 2.89
CA SER A 19 -4.87 5.94 2.47
C SER A 19 -5.72 5.34 3.59
N ASP A 20 -6.92 4.86 3.25
CA ASP A 20 -7.77 4.12 4.18
C ASP A 20 -7.25 2.69 4.44
N ALA A 21 -6.48 2.13 3.50
CA ALA A 21 -5.79 0.85 3.63
C ALA A 21 -4.46 0.86 2.87
N ALA A 22 -3.48 0.09 3.36
CA ALA A 22 -2.18 -0.11 2.72
C ALA A 22 -1.90 -1.60 2.54
N VAL A 23 -1.40 -1.99 1.37
CA VAL A 23 -1.17 -3.38 0.96
C VAL A 23 0.30 -3.60 0.59
N ASP A 24 0.87 -4.74 1.01
CA ASP A 24 2.20 -5.16 0.59
C ASP A 24 2.20 -5.63 -0.88
N ASN A 25 3.12 -5.07 -1.65
CA ASN A 25 3.29 -5.35 -3.08
C ASN A 25 4.61 -6.05 -3.43
N THR A 26 5.35 -6.56 -2.44
CA THR A 26 6.63 -7.26 -2.66
C THR A 26 6.47 -8.69 -3.19
N GLY A 27 5.25 -9.23 -3.14
CA GLY A 27 4.90 -10.57 -3.61
C GLY A 27 4.55 -10.66 -5.10
N ARG A 28 3.84 -11.74 -5.48
CA ARG A 28 3.26 -11.86 -6.83
C ARG A 28 2.11 -10.87 -7.00
N LEU A 29 1.98 -10.33 -8.21
CA LEU A 29 0.96 -9.34 -8.53
C LEU A 29 -0.45 -9.84 -8.20
N GLU A 30 -0.76 -11.09 -8.53
CA GLU A 30 -2.08 -11.68 -8.30
C GLU A 30 -2.44 -11.68 -6.82
N ASN A 31 -1.48 -12.02 -5.94
CA ASN A 31 -1.68 -12.02 -4.49
C ASN A 31 -1.93 -10.59 -3.96
N THR A 32 -1.20 -9.60 -4.49
CA THR A 32 -1.36 -8.20 -4.10
C THR A 32 -2.71 -7.65 -4.55
N VAL A 33 -3.15 -7.99 -5.77
CA VAL A 33 -4.49 -7.61 -6.27
C VAL A 33 -5.59 -8.22 -5.42
N GLU A 34 -5.49 -9.52 -5.09
CA GLU A 34 -6.45 -10.19 -4.21
C GLU A 34 -6.51 -9.52 -2.83
N THR A 35 -5.37 -9.22 -2.23
CA THR A 35 -5.30 -8.53 -0.93
C THR A 35 -5.89 -7.12 -1.01
N ALA A 36 -5.67 -6.40 -2.12
CA ALA A 36 -6.23 -5.06 -2.32
C ALA A 36 -7.76 -5.07 -2.48
N VAL A 37 -8.34 -6.06 -3.17
CA VAL A 37 -9.80 -6.24 -3.25
C VAL A 37 -10.39 -6.51 -1.87
N GLN A 38 -9.79 -7.43 -1.11
CA GLN A 38 -10.26 -7.75 0.25
C GLN A 38 -10.17 -6.55 1.20
N ALA A 39 -9.08 -5.78 1.13
CA ALA A 39 -8.92 -4.57 1.93
C ALA A 39 -10.00 -3.53 1.56
N PHE A 40 -10.28 -3.35 0.28
CA PHE A 40 -11.33 -2.45 -0.19
C PHE A 40 -12.72 -2.85 0.33
N GLU A 41 -13.12 -4.11 0.15
CA GLU A 41 -14.42 -4.63 0.62
C GLU A 41 -14.54 -4.47 2.16
N THR A 42 -13.47 -4.77 2.91
CA THR A 42 -13.44 -4.62 4.37
C THR A 42 -13.59 -3.17 4.82
N THR A 43 -13.00 -2.23 4.09
CA THR A 43 -12.99 -0.80 4.46
C THR A 43 -14.29 -0.10 4.07
N PHE A 44 -14.91 -0.46 2.94
CA PHE A 44 -16.01 0.32 2.34
C PHE A 44 -17.36 -0.40 2.27
N ASP A 45 -17.40 -1.73 2.31
CA ASP A 45 -18.63 -2.52 2.11
C ASP A 45 -19.17 -3.18 3.41
N ALA A 46 -18.82 -2.62 4.57
CA ALA A 46 -19.30 -3.06 5.89
C ALA A 46 -20.78 -2.72 6.16
#